data_AF-V8P6E7-F1
#
_entry.id   AF-V8P6E7-F1
#
_cell.length_a   1.000
_cell.length_b   1.000
_cell.length_c   1.000
_cell.angle_alpha   90.00
_cell.angle_beta   90.00
_cell.angle_gamma   90.00
#
_symmetry.space_group_name_H-M   'P 1'
#
loop_
_entity.id
_entity.type
_entity.pdbx_description
1 polymer ?
#
loop_
_entity_poly.entity_id
_entity_poly.type
_entity_poly.pdbx_seq_one_letter_code
_entity_poly.pdbx_strand_id
1 'polypeptide(L)'
;MVSCSLPCVACPSIAWIPFQKSCYALLQGSSEVYGMDDARELCRGNASGADIITINSKDENTFIQNNFHSNWHGPEYISLGMFFDTDDDIFKWYDDSKVNFTNWIEEESNYELLNTCATMHTASGEWKKVSCEHLPLTKILCEASETAWTSIIVVISTITVAISAAFLWFLYQRKISSRPRCSIHNSITQIPCDNETFFIDEVEYSA
;
A
#
# COMPACT_ATOMS: atom_id res chain seq x y z
N MET A 1 -28.07 4.63 1.75
CA MET A 1 -26.61 4.64 1.82
C MET A 1 -26.17 3.20 1.73
N VAL A 2 -25.52 2.80 0.62
CA VAL A 2 -25.03 1.43 0.47
C VAL A 2 -23.75 1.32 1.31
N SER A 3 -23.84 0.60 2.42
CA SER A 3 -22.69 0.24 3.24
C SER A 3 -21.85 -0.75 2.46
N CYS A 4 -20.68 -0.33 1.98
CA CYS A 4 -19.70 -1.24 1.41
C CYS A 4 -19.01 -1.98 2.56
N SER A 5 -19.32 -3.27 2.74
CA SER A 5 -18.70 -4.14 3.75
C SER A 5 -17.56 -4.94 3.13
N LEU A 6 -16.47 -4.26 2.80
CA LEU A 6 -15.13 -4.78 2.54
C LEU A 6 -14.17 -3.60 2.70
N PRO A 7 -12.92 -3.77 3.18
CA PRO A 7 -12.00 -2.65 3.27
C PRO A 7 -11.81 -2.08 1.87
N CYS A 8 -12.36 -0.89 1.63
CA CYS A 8 -12.05 -0.12 0.43
C CYS A 8 -10.55 0.12 0.49
N VAL A 9 -9.78 -0.50 -0.41
CA VAL A 9 -8.36 -0.18 -0.55
C VAL A 9 -8.28 1.31 -0.84
N ALA A 10 -7.64 2.05 0.07
CA ALA A 10 -7.47 3.49 -0.06
C ALA A 10 -6.30 3.73 -0.99
N CYS A 11 -6.58 3.98 -2.27
CA CYS A 11 -5.51 4.25 -3.23
C CYS A 11 -4.85 5.62 -3.01
N PRO A 12 -3.57 5.77 -3.41
CA PRO A 12 -2.77 6.96 -3.12
C PRO A 12 -3.37 8.28 -3.61
N SER A 13 -4.04 8.26 -4.76
CA SER A 13 -4.74 9.42 -5.33
C SER A 13 -5.86 8.99 -6.27
N ILE A 14 -6.65 9.94 -6.76
CA ILE A 14 -7.75 9.68 -7.72
C ILE A 14 -7.28 9.12 -9.07
N ALA A 15 -5.99 9.25 -9.40
CA ALA A 15 -5.42 8.69 -10.62
C ALA A 15 -5.23 7.16 -10.55
N TRP A 16 -5.30 6.59 -9.35
CA TRP A 16 -5.11 5.17 -9.09
C TRP A 16 -6.46 4.45 -9.03
N ILE A 17 -6.57 3.35 -9.76
CA ILE A 17 -7.77 2.52 -9.82
C ILE A 17 -7.60 1.34 -8.86
N PRO A 18 -8.50 1.14 -7.88
CA PRO A 18 -8.43 0.00 -6.98
C PRO A 18 -8.86 -1.28 -7.70
N PHE A 19 -8.11 -2.36 -7.47
CA PHE A 19 -8.54 -3.70 -7.81
C PHE A 19 -7.98 -4.72 -6.81
N GLN A 20 -8.90 -5.45 -6.17
CA GLN A 20 -8.58 -6.37 -5.07
C GLN A 20 -7.81 -5.68 -3.93
N LYS A 21 -6.54 -6.04 -3.71
CA LYS A 21 -5.66 -5.52 -2.65
C LYS A 21 -4.58 -4.56 -3.16
N SER A 22 -4.67 -4.17 -4.43
CA SER A 22 -3.68 -3.33 -5.09
C SER A 22 -4.36 -2.13 -5.76
N CYS A 23 -3.56 -1.12 -6.05
CA CYS A 23 -3.94 0.07 -6.80
C CYS A 23 -3.11 0.17 -8.06
N TYR A 24 -3.73 0.62 -9.16
CA TYR A 24 -3.09 0.62 -10.47
C TYR A 24 -3.17 2.00 -11.12
N ALA A 25 -2.07 2.48 -11.69
CA ALA A 25 -2.04 3.74 -12.41
C ALA A 25 -1.19 3.65 -13.69
N LEU A 26 -1.69 4.24 -14.78
CA LEU A 26 -0.92 4.40 -16.01
C LEU A 26 -0.20 5.75 -15.99
N LEU A 27 1.10 5.73 -15.78
CA LEU A 27 1.94 6.92 -15.73
C LEU A 27 2.53 7.24 -17.11
N GLN A 28 2.82 8.52 -17.34
CA GLN A 28 3.49 8.98 -18.55
C GLN A 28 5.00 8.79 -18.38
N GLY A 29 5.62 7.98 -19.25
CA GLY A 29 7.07 7.93 -19.36
C GLY A 29 7.61 9.23 -19.96
N SER A 30 8.76 9.69 -19.44
CA SER A 30 9.49 10.84 -19.98
C SER A 30 10.53 10.39 -21.01
N SER A 31 11.20 11.34 -21.64
CA SER A 31 12.38 11.05 -22.47
C SER A 31 13.58 10.52 -21.66
N GLU A 32 13.49 10.40 -20.33
CA GLU A 32 14.58 9.89 -19.49
C GLU A 32 14.36 8.43 -19.07
N VAL A 33 13.20 7.85 -19.42
CA VAL A 33 12.87 6.46 -19.14
C VAL A 33 13.34 5.62 -20.33
N TYR A 34 14.52 5.01 -20.21
CA TYR A 34 15.13 4.22 -21.28
C TYR A 34 15.19 2.73 -20.96
N GLY A 35 15.08 2.37 -19.69
CA GLY A 35 15.15 0.98 -19.25
C GLY A 35 14.11 0.63 -18.21
N MET A 36 14.11 -0.66 -17.87
CA MET A 36 13.23 -1.20 -16.85
C MET A 36 13.49 -0.55 -15.48
N ASP A 37 14.75 -0.31 -15.11
CA ASP A 37 15.08 0.31 -13.83
C ASP A 37 14.51 1.73 -13.69
N ASP A 38 14.56 2.53 -14.76
CA ASP A 38 13.96 3.87 -14.78
C ASP A 38 12.43 3.80 -14.65
N ALA A 39 11.81 2.82 -15.30
CA ALA A 39 10.36 2.60 -15.23
C ALA A 39 9.91 2.23 -13.81
N ARG A 40 10.70 1.40 -13.13
CA ARG A 40 10.49 1.03 -11.73
C ARG A 40 10.66 2.23 -10.80
N GLU A 41 11.70 3.04 -11.00
CA GLU A 41 11.92 4.25 -10.22
C GLU A 41 10.75 5.24 -10.38
N LEU A 42 10.22 5.40 -11.60
CA LEU A 42 9.04 6.23 -11.85
C LEU A 42 7.83 5.76 -11.01
N CYS A 43 7.56 4.45 -10.99
CA CYS A 43 6.46 3.90 -10.20
C CYS A 43 6.68 4.13 -8.70
N ARG A 44 7.87 3.78 -8.19
CA ARG A 44 8.26 3.94 -6.78
C ARG A 44 8.22 5.38 -6.29
N GLY A 45 8.55 6.33 -7.16
CA GLY A 45 8.49 7.76 -6.87
C GLY A 45 7.06 8.31 -6.80
N ASN A 46 6.07 7.62 -7.40
CA ASN A 46 4.69 8.11 -7.47
C ASN A 46 3.83 7.66 -6.28
N ALA A 47 4.09 6.47 -5.72
CA ALA A 47 3.38 5.96 -4.55
C ALA A 47 4.24 5.01 -3.72
N SER A 48 3.98 5.00 -2.41
CA SER A 48 4.65 4.05 -1.50
C SER A 48 4.19 2.62 -1.82
N GLY A 49 5.16 1.69 -1.90
CA GLY A 49 4.88 0.31 -2.27
C GLY A 49 4.52 0.10 -3.74
N ALA A 50 4.72 1.12 -4.58
CA ALA A 50 4.52 1.00 -6.02
C ALA A 50 5.77 0.48 -6.74
N ASP A 51 5.55 -0.39 -7.72
CA ASP A 51 6.56 -0.82 -8.69
C ASP A 51 5.87 -1.01 -10.06
N ILE A 52 6.62 -1.36 -11.09
CA ILE A 52 6.04 -1.77 -12.37
C ILE A 52 5.14 -3.00 -12.18
N ILE A 53 4.10 -3.11 -13.00
CA ILE A 53 3.05 -4.14 -12.88
C ILE A 53 3.57 -5.58 -12.78
N THR A 54 3.03 -6.31 -11.80
CA THR A 54 3.07 -7.77 -11.71
C THR A 54 1.67 -8.31 -12.06
N ILE A 55 1.56 -9.49 -12.68
CA ILE A 55 0.27 -10.12 -12.94
C ILE A 55 0.25 -11.51 -12.32
N ASN A 56 -0.46 -11.65 -11.21
CA ASN A 56 -0.52 -12.84 -10.37
C ASN A 56 -1.77 -13.70 -10.61
N SER A 57 -2.76 -13.20 -11.35
CA SER A 57 -3.99 -13.93 -11.62
C SER A 57 -4.64 -13.61 -12.96
N LYS A 58 -5.49 -14.52 -13.44
CA LYS A 58 -6.32 -14.30 -14.63
C LYS A 58 -7.28 -13.12 -14.48
N ASP A 59 -7.84 -12.93 -13.28
CA ASP A 59 -8.79 -11.84 -13.01
C ASP A 59 -8.09 -10.48 -13.08
N GLU A 60 -6.86 -10.40 -12.58
CA GLU A 60 -6.00 -9.22 -12.68
C GLU A 60 -5.63 -8.90 -14.14
N ASN A 61 -5.22 -9.92 -14.91
CA ASN A 61 -4.95 -9.75 -16.34
C ASN A 61 -6.17 -9.19 -17.08
N THR A 62 -7.35 -9.72 -16.78
CA THR A 62 -8.63 -9.29 -17.37
C THR A 62 -9.01 -7.88 -16.92
N PHE A 63 -8.78 -7.54 -15.65
CA PHE A 63 -8.97 -6.18 -15.13
C PHE A 63 -8.10 -5.17 -15.88
N ILE A 64 -6.80 -5.47 -16.05
CA ILE A 64 -5.87 -4.61 -16.77
C ILE A 64 -6.34 -4.42 -18.21
N GLN A 65 -6.63 -5.51 -18.92
CA GLN A 65 -7.17 -5.50 -20.29
C GLN A 65 -8.38 -4.55 -20.43
N ASN A 66 -9.39 -4.71 -19.57
CA ASN A 66 -10.63 -3.93 -19.64
C ASN A 66 -10.42 -2.44 -19.33
N ASN A 67 -9.59 -2.10 -18.33
CA ASN A 67 -9.35 -0.71 -17.95
C ASN A 67 -8.50 0.03 -18.97
N PHE A 68 -7.68 -0.69 -19.71
CA PHE A 68 -6.74 -0.10 -20.63
C PHE A 68 -7.42 0.60 -21.82
N HIS A 69 -8.47 -0.01 -22.36
CA HIS A 69 -9.26 0.59 -23.44
C HIS A 69 -10.22 1.68 -22.95
N SER A 70 -10.86 1.49 -21.79
CA SER A 70 -11.93 2.37 -21.32
C SER A 70 -11.46 3.57 -20.50
N ASN A 71 -10.46 3.38 -19.64
CA ASN A 71 -10.10 4.37 -18.60
C ASN A 71 -8.73 4.99 -18.85
N TRP A 72 -7.74 4.18 -19.25
CA TRP A 72 -6.35 4.65 -19.34
C TRP A 72 -5.93 5.14 -20.72
N HIS A 73 -6.67 4.80 -21.78
CA HIS A 73 -6.32 5.14 -23.17
C HIS A 73 -4.85 4.86 -23.50
N GLY A 74 -4.35 3.70 -23.09
CA GLY A 74 -2.92 3.40 -23.21
C GLY A 74 -2.50 2.83 -24.57
N PRO A 75 -1.19 2.53 -24.75
CA PRO A 75 -0.63 1.91 -25.95
C PRO A 75 -1.02 0.44 -26.15
N GLU A 76 -1.05 -0.03 -27.40
CA GLU A 76 -1.36 -1.43 -27.76
C GLU A 76 -0.58 -2.50 -26.96
N TYR A 77 0.63 -2.16 -26.49
CA TYR A 77 1.46 -3.01 -25.64
C TYR A 77 1.87 -2.27 -24.38
N ILE A 78 1.84 -2.97 -23.25
CA ILE A 78 2.42 -2.51 -21.99
C ILE A 78 3.61 -3.37 -21.58
N SER A 79 4.63 -2.72 -21.01
CA SER A 79 5.76 -3.41 -20.40
C SER A 79 5.33 -4.02 -19.06
N LEU A 80 5.69 -5.30 -18.85
CA LEU A 80 5.46 -6.01 -17.60
C LEU A 80 6.73 -5.97 -16.75
N GLY A 81 6.57 -6.06 -15.43
CA GLY A 81 7.66 -6.20 -14.48
C GLY A 81 8.37 -7.55 -14.51
N MET A 82 8.48 -8.19 -15.67
CA MET A 82 9.01 -9.53 -15.82
C MET A 82 10.23 -9.56 -16.74
N PHE A 83 11.24 -10.32 -16.32
CA PHE A 83 12.48 -10.54 -17.06
C PHE A 83 12.85 -12.01 -17.04
N PHE A 84 13.66 -12.42 -18.01
CA PHE A 84 14.26 -13.74 -18.05
C PHE A 84 15.58 -13.75 -17.26
N ASP A 85 15.64 -14.58 -16.23
CA ASP A 85 16.85 -14.81 -15.44
C ASP A 85 17.66 -15.94 -16.07
N THR A 86 18.84 -15.61 -16.58
CA THR A 86 19.74 -16.56 -17.24
C THR A 86 20.43 -17.52 -16.28
N ASP A 87 20.56 -17.16 -15.01
CA ASP A 87 21.21 -18.01 -14.01
C ASP A 87 20.28 -19.15 -13.60
N ASP A 88 18.98 -18.86 -13.47
CA ASP A 88 17.96 -19.84 -13.08
C ASP A 88 17.16 -20.42 -14.26
N ASP A 89 17.39 -19.94 -15.49
CA ASP A 89 16.71 -20.36 -16.73
C ASP A 89 15.17 -20.22 -16.66
N ILE A 90 14.68 -19.17 -15.98
CA ILE A 90 13.26 -18.92 -15.74
C ILE A 90 12.89 -17.45 -15.85
N PHE A 91 11.61 -17.17 -16.12
CA PHE A 91 11.06 -15.84 -15.96
C PHE A 91 10.83 -15.51 -14.48
N LYS A 92 11.15 -14.27 -14.09
CA LYS A 92 10.95 -13.74 -12.74
C LYS A 92 10.31 -12.37 -12.78
N TRP A 93 9.55 -12.05 -11.73
CA TRP A 93 9.07 -10.70 -11.48
C TRP A 93 10.10 -9.88 -10.72
N TYR A 94 10.17 -8.58 -11.01
CA TYR A 94 11.09 -7.66 -10.34
C TYR A 94 10.74 -7.35 -8.88
N ASP A 95 9.51 -7.64 -8.46
CA ASP A 95 9.02 -7.50 -7.09
C ASP A 95 9.24 -8.76 -6.23
N ASP A 96 9.97 -9.75 -6.78
CA ASP A 96 10.22 -11.07 -6.19
C ASP A 96 8.95 -11.94 -5.98
N SER A 97 7.83 -11.57 -6.60
CA SER A 97 6.62 -12.40 -6.61
C SER A 97 6.87 -13.71 -7.35
N LYS A 98 6.16 -14.76 -6.92
CA LYS A 98 6.21 -16.06 -7.59
C LYS A 98 5.40 -16.00 -8.90
N VAL A 99 5.96 -16.53 -9.98
CA VAL A 99 5.24 -16.70 -11.25
C VAL A 99 4.21 -17.83 -11.11
N ASN A 100 3.01 -17.49 -10.63
CA ASN A 100 1.90 -18.44 -10.46
C ASN A 100 0.89 -18.42 -11.61
N PHE A 101 0.95 -17.39 -12.45
CA PHE A 101 0.07 -17.19 -13.59
C PHE A 101 0.90 -16.70 -14.77
N THR A 102 0.57 -17.19 -15.96
CA THR A 102 1.16 -16.74 -17.22
C THR A 102 0.10 -16.73 -18.30
N ASN A 103 0.18 -15.78 -19.22
CA ASN A 103 -0.71 -15.71 -20.39
C ASN A 103 0.07 -15.57 -21.70
N TRP A 104 1.14 -16.36 -21.86
CA TRP A 104 2.01 -16.30 -23.03
C TRP A 104 1.29 -16.57 -24.35
N ILE A 105 1.64 -15.82 -25.39
CA ILE A 105 1.34 -16.19 -26.77
C ILE A 105 2.12 -17.47 -27.10
N GLU A 106 1.44 -18.45 -27.68
CA GLU A 106 2.10 -19.64 -28.22
C GLU A 106 2.92 -19.24 -29.46
N GLU A 107 4.24 -19.16 -29.30
CA GLU A 107 5.19 -18.89 -30.39
C GLU A 107 6.14 -20.08 -30.57
N GLU A 108 6.56 -20.36 -31.81
CA GLU A 108 7.52 -21.43 -32.09
C GLU A 108 8.88 -21.10 -31.46
N SER A 109 9.34 -21.99 -30.58
CA SER A 109 10.50 -21.77 -29.70
C SER A 109 11.83 -21.94 -30.44
N ASN A 110 12.43 -20.83 -30.90
CA ASN A 110 13.84 -20.81 -31.29
C ASN A 110 14.54 -19.46 -31.06
N TYR A 111 14.15 -18.73 -30.02
CA TYR A 111 14.78 -17.45 -29.67
C TYR A 111 15.80 -17.62 -28.56
N GLU A 112 16.96 -16.96 -28.70
CA GLU A 112 17.85 -16.75 -27.56
C GLU A 112 17.11 -15.90 -26.51
N LEU A 113 16.94 -16.43 -25.30
CA LEU A 113 16.23 -15.74 -24.21
C LEU A 113 17.11 -14.72 -23.47
N LEU A 114 18.35 -14.53 -23.93
CA LEU A 114 19.26 -13.51 -23.41
C LEU A 114 18.60 -12.12 -23.52
N ASN A 115 18.63 -11.36 -22.43
CA ASN A 115 18.08 -10.01 -22.36
C ASN A 115 16.59 -9.93 -22.79
N THR A 116 15.80 -10.92 -22.38
CA THR A 116 14.36 -11.01 -22.69
C THR A 116 13.51 -10.47 -21.54
N CYS A 117 12.58 -9.59 -21.88
CA CYS A 117 11.53 -9.04 -21.04
C CYS A 117 10.16 -9.44 -21.59
N ALA A 118 9.09 -9.06 -20.88
CA ALA A 118 7.72 -9.35 -21.29
C ALA A 118 6.89 -8.09 -21.52
N THR A 119 6.02 -8.14 -22.53
CA THR A 119 4.95 -7.15 -22.73
C THR A 119 3.60 -7.86 -22.79
N MET A 120 2.53 -7.16 -22.42
CA MET A 120 1.15 -7.62 -22.63
C MET A 120 0.51 -6.85 -23.78
N HIS A 121 -0.08 -7.58 -24.73
CA HIS A 121 -0.94 -7.03 -25.76
C HIS A 121 -2.31 -6.69 -25.14
N THR A 122 -2.70 -5.42 -25.21
CA THR A 122 -3.81 -4.92 -24.37
C THR A 122 -5.18 -5.31 -24.89
N ALA A 123 -5.30 -5.68 -26.18
CA ALA A 123 -6.58 -6.13 -26.74
C ALA A 123 -6.85 -7.61 -26.49
N SER A 124 -5.84 -8.50 -26.54
CA SER A 124 -6.03 -9.94 -26.23
C SER A 124 -5.72 -10.29 -24.77
N GLY A 125 -4.92 -9.48 -24.09
CA GLY A 125 -4.40 -9.76 -22.74
C GLY A 125 -3.24 -10.76 -22.74
N GLU A 126 -2.78 -11.23 -23.90
CA GLU A 126 -1.70 -12.21 -24.00
C GLU A 126 -0.32 -11.56 -23.93
N TRP A 127 0.67 -12.33 -23.52
CA TRP A 127 2.01 -11.85 -23.22
C TRP A 127 3.00 -12.26 -24.31
N LYS A 128 3.87 -11.35 -24.67
CA LYS A 128 4.91 -11.54 -25.68
C LYS A 128 6.28 -11.38 -25.07
N LYS A 129 7.21 -12.23 -25.50
CA LYS A 129 8.64 -12.12 -25.19
C LYS A 129 9.26 -11.07 -26.12
N VAL A 130 9.96 -10.11 -25.56
CA VAL A 130 10.61 -9.02 -26.31
C VAL A 130 12.01 -8.76 -25.77
N SER A 131 12.89 -8.19 -26.58
CA SER A 131 14.16 -7.67 -26.09
C SER A 131 13.90 -6.54 -25.08
N CYS A 132 14.59 -6.57 -23.94
CA CYS A 132 14.48 -5.52 -22.93
C CYS A 132 14.95 -4.14 -23.45
N GLU A 133 15.73 -4.09 -24.54
CA GLU A 133 16.16 -2.84 -25.19
C GLU A 133 15.04 -2.13 -25.97
N HIS A 134 13.98 -2.86 -26.32
CA HIS A 134 12.89 -2.37 -27.19
C HIS A 134 11.55 -2.30 -26.46
N LEU A 135 11.56 -2.03 -25.16
CA LEU A 135 10.35 -1.96 -24.35
C LEU A 135 9.53 -0.69 -24.66
N PRO A 136 8.20 -0.81 -24.79
CA PRO A 136 7.33 0.36 -24.86
C PRO A 136 7.24 1.02 -23.47
N LEU A 137 8.05 2.06 -23.25
CA LEU A 137 8.13 2.80 -21.98
C LEU A 137 7.48 4.19 -22.03
N THR A 138 6.75 4.52 -23.10
CA THR A 138 6.03 5.81 -23.23
C THR A 138 4.89 5.94 -22.23
N LYS A 139 4.25 4.83 -21.86
CA LYS A 139 3.27 4.73 -20.78
C LYS A 139 3.61 3.52 -19.93
N ILE A 140 3.69 3.71 -18.62
CA ILE A 140 4.12 2.68 -17.68
C ILE A 140 2.96 2.37 -16.77
N LEU A 141 2.58 1.09 -16.70
CA LEU A 141 1.56 0.62 -15.78
C LEU A 141 2.24 0.26 -14.45
N CYS A 142 1.87 1.00 -13.41
CA CYS A 142 2.37 0.79 -12.06
C CYS A 142 1.32 0.11 -11.20
N GLU A 143 1.78 -0.74 -10.28
CA GLU A 143 0.99 -1.37 -9.25
C GLU A 143 1.51 -0.94 -7.88
N ALA A 144 0.62 -0.50 -6.99
CA ALA A 144 0.91 -0.26 -5.59
C ALA A 144 0.18 -1.32 -4.75
N SER A 145 0.96 -2.21 -4.13
CA SER A 145 0.47 -3.28 -3.28
C SER A 145 0.59 -2.89 -1.79
N GLU A 146 -0.43 -3.17 -0.99
CA GLU A 146 -0.30 -3.04 0.47
C GLU A 146 0.71 -4.08 0.99
N THR A 147 1.90 -3.62 1.40
CA THR A 147 2.89 -4.54 1.98
C THR A 147 2.37 -5.11 3.30
N ALA A 148 2.36 -6.44 3.46
CA ALA A 148 1.87 -7.10 4.68
C ALA A 148 2.57 -6.57 5.97
N TRP A 149 3.80 -6.09 5.84
CA TRP A 149 4.56 -5.50 6.94
C TRP A 149 3.96 -4.19 7.47
N THR A 150 3.35 -3.35 6.63
CA THR A 150 2.67 -2.14 7.12
C THR A 150 1.44 -2.51 7.95
N SER A 151 0.66 -3.51 7.50
CA SER A 151 -0.46 -4.03 8.28
C SER A 151 0.01 -4.58 9.64
N ILE A 152 1.11 -5.34 9.67
CA ILE A 152 1.67 -5.90 10.91
C ILE A 152 2.12 -4.79 11.87
N ILE A 153 2.82 -3.77 11.39
CA ILE A 153 3.32 -2.66 12.23
C ILE A 153 2.16 -1.89 12.88
N VAL A 154 1.09 -1.63 12.13
CA VAL A 154 -0.10 -0.94 12.66
C VAL A 154 -0.78 -1.79 13.74
N VAL A 155 -0.90 -3.10 13.53
CA VAL A 155 -1.46 -4.03 14.52
C VAL A 155 -0.58 -4.07 15.78
N ILE A 156 0.75 -4.17 15.65
CA ILE A 156 1.65 -4.18 16.81
C ILE A 156 1.58 -2.84 17.57
N SER A 157 1.57 -1.72 16.85
CA SER A 157 1.52 -0.38 17.45
C SER A 157 0.21 -0.16 18.22
N THR A 158 -0.93 -0.61 17.68
CA THR A 158 -2.21 -0.52 18.40
C THR A 158 -2.27 -1.39 19.65
N ILE A 159 -1.69 -2.60 19.60
CA ILE A 159 -1.61 -3.50 20.76
C ILE A 159 -0.74 -2.89 21.87
N THR A 160 0.43 -2.33 21.53
CA THR A 160 1.32 -1.72 22.53
C THR A 160 0.69 -0.50 23.20
N VAL A 161 -0.04 0.34 22.45
CA VAL A 161 -0.80 1.46 23.00
C VAL A 161 -1.91 0.98 23.94
N ALA A 162 -2.66 -0.07 23.57
CA ALA A 162 -3.72 -0.61 24.43
C ALA A 162 -3.16 -1.18 25.75
N ILE A 163 -2.04 -1.91 25.70
CA ILE A 163 -1.39 -2.47 26.89
C ILE A 163 -0.89 -1.36 27.81
N SER A 164 -0.25 -0.33 27.27
CA SER A 164 0.27 0.78 28.07
C SER A 164 -0.85 1.58 28.74
N ALA A 165 -1.96 1.84 28.03
CA ALA A 165 -3.14 2.46 28.60
C ALA A 165 -3.76 1.62 29.74
N ALA A 166 -3.87 0.30 29.55
CA ALA A 166 -4.38 -0.62 30.57
C ALA A 166 -3.46 -0.67 31.80
N PHE A 167 -2.14 -0.64 31.60
CA PHE A 167 -1.17 -0.61 32.68
C PHE A 167 -1.25 0.69 33.48
N LEU A 168 -1.30 1.85 32.80
CA LEU A 168 -1.47 3.15 33.45
C LEU A 168 -2.79 3.23 34.22
N TRP A 169 -3.88 2.72 33.64
CA TRP A 169 -5.17 2.59 34.31
C TRP A 169 -5.07 1.73 35.57
N PHE A 170 -4.39 0.59 35.49
CA PHE A 170 -4.18 -0.29 36.64
C PHE A 170 -3.35 0.39 37.76
N LEU A 171 -2.31 1.12 37.40
CA LEU A 171 -1.52 1.91 38.36
C LEU A 171 -2.37 3.03 39.00
N TYR A 172 -3.20 3.71 38.21
CA TYR A 172 -4.13 4.73 38.70
C TYR A 172 -5.12 4.14 39.71
N GLN A 173 -5.70 2.97 39.42
CA GLN A 173 -6.60 2.25 40.34
C GLN A 173 -5.90 1.83 41.64
N ARG A 174 -4.64 1.33 41.57
CA ARG A 174 -3.86 1.03 42.79
C ARG A 174 -3.63 2.28 43.64
N LYS A 175 -3.35 3.43 43.04
CA LYS A 175 -3.12 4.70 43.76
C LYS A 175 -4.39 5.19 44.49
N ILE A 176 -5.57 4.99 43.91
CA ILE A 176 -6.86 5.29 44.56
C ILE A 176 -7.13 4.31 45.70
N SER A 177 -6.91 3.01 45.49
CA SER A 177 -7.10 1.98 46.52
C SER A 177 -6.12 2.12 47.69
N SER A 178 -4.94 2.71 47.47
CA SER A 178 -3.93 2.96 48.51
C SER A 178 -4.12 4.30 49.24
N ARG A 179 -5.10 5.15 48.86
CA ARG A 179 -5.45 6.31 49.69
C ARG A 179 -6.10 5.80 50.98
N PRO A 180 -5.59 6.14 52.18
CA PRO A 180 -6.23 5.74 53.42
C PRO A 180 -7.65 6.32 53.47
N ARG A 181 -8.64 5.46 53.73
CA ARG A 181 -10.02 5.85 53.98
C ARG A 181 -10.03 6.71 55.25
N CYS A 182 -10.18 8.02 55.11
CA CYS A 182 -10.42 8.88 56.26
C CYS A 182 -11.72 8.44 56.95
N SER A 183 -11.58 7.72 58.05
CA SER A 183 -12.64 7.44 59.00
C SER A 183 -12.83 8.70 59.83
N ILE A 184 -13.99 9.35 59.69
CA ILE A 184 -14.42 10.43 60.59
C ILE A 184 -14.57 9.79 61.98
N HIS A 185 -13.60 10.03 62.87
CA HIS A 185 -13.82 9.85 64.30
C HIS A 185 -14.23 11.20 64.87
N ASN A 186 -15.41 11.26 65.47
CA ASN A 186 -15.94 12.44 66.14
C ASN A 186 -14.91 12.95 67.16
N SER A 187 -14.31 14.12 66.91
CA SER A 187 -14.07 15.18 67.91
C SER A 187 -13.38 16.39 67.28
N ILE A 188 -14.14 17.48 67.21
CA ILE A 188 -13.78 18.91 67.21
C ILE A 188 -12.30 19.24 66.93
N THR A 189 -11.94 19.40 65.65
CA THR A 189 -11.18 20.52 65.03
C THR A 189 -10.79 20.12 63.60
N GLN A 190 -11.42 20.71 62.58
CA GLN A 190 -11.09 20.47 61.17
C GLN A 190 -10.08 21.52 60.67
N ILE A 191 -8.92 21.06 60.22
CA ILE A 191 -8.00 21.84 59.38
C ILE A 191 -8.25 21.38 57.93
N PRO A 192 -8.55 22.28 56.97
CA PRO A 192 -8.77 21.90 55.58
C PRO A 192 -7.44 21.58 54.89
N CYS A 193 -7.38 20.46 54.16
CA CYS A 193 -6.31 20.19 53.21
C CYS A 193 -6.88 20.23 51.80
N ASP A 194 -7.05 21.44 51.25
CA ASP A 194 -7.14 21.64 49.81
C ASP A 194 -6.34 22.89 49.45
N ASN A 195 -5.27 22.71 48.68
CA ASN A 195 -4.74 23.78 47.85
C ASN A 195 -4.09 23.16 46.60
N GLU A 196 -4.91 22.86 45.59
CA GLU A 196 -4.47 23.04 44.22
C GLU A 196 -5.47 23.94 43.50
N THR A 197 -4.93 25.05 43.05
CA THR A 197 -5.55 26.21 42.44
C THR A 197 -6.23 25.85 41.13
N PHE A 198 -7.55 25.93 41.09
CA PHE A 198 -8.34 25.90 39.87
C PHE A 198 -8.44 27.35 39.34
N PHE A 199 -7.74 27.67 38.27
CA PHE A 199 -7.94 28.92 37.54
C PHE A 199 -9.25 28.81 36.75
N ILE A 200 -10.24 29.63 37.12
CA ILE A 200 -11.41 29.92 36.28
C ILE A 200 -11.19 31.33 35.74
N ASP A 201 -11.02 31.44 34.42
CA ASP A 201 -11.20 32.70 33.71
C ASP A 201 -12.67 33.11 33.82
N GLU A 202 -12.97 34.18 34.55
CA GLU A 202 -14.27 34.86 34.48
C GLU A 202 -14.18 36.10 33.59
N VAL A 203 -15.17 36.16 32.72
CA VAL A 203 -15.52 37.18 31.73
C VAL A 203 -15.97 38.47 32.44
N GLU A 204 -15.48 39.64 32.02
CA GLU A 204 -16.08 40.93 32.43
C GLU A 204 -16.57 41.72 31.21
N TYR A 205 -17.87 42.01 31.23
CA TYR A 205 -18.60 42.89 30.32
C TYR A 205 -18.45 44.36 30.76
N SER A 206 -18.51 45.24 29.76
CA SER A 206 -18.53 46.70 29.80
C SER A 206 -19.38 47.38 30.89
N ALA A 207 -18.88 48.51 31.40
CA ALA A 207 -19.59 49.79 31.52
C ALA A 207 -18.59 50.96 31.50
#